data_AF-A0A947RAK5-F1
#
_entry.id   AF-A0A947RAK5-F1
#
_cell.length_a   1.000
_cell.length_b   1.000
_cell.length_c   1.000
_cell.angle_alpha   90.00
_cell.angle_beta   90.00
_cell.angle_gamma   90.00
#
_symmetry.space_group_name_H-M   'P 1'
#
loop_
_entity.id
_entity.type
_entity.pdbx_description
1 polymer ?
#
loop_
_entity_poly.entity_id
_entity_poly.type
_entity_poly.pdbx_seq_one_letter_code
_entity_poly.pdbx_strand_id
1 'polypeptide(L)'
;MTFIRKVKTSSGATIEAHLTIVLASLAVARRIGRLTGVSIKRFVRNLRPIRSGIITLNGKEYAAEPEVPKDIHKLLQNLQSGH
;
A
#
# COMPACT_ATOMS: atom_id res chain seq x y z
N MET A 1 -17.70 -3.14 41.83
CA MET A 1 -16.32 -3.56 42.11
C MET A 1 -15.66 -3.88 40.77
N THR A 2 -14.97 -2.90 40.19
CA THR A 2 -14.56 -2.91 38.77
C THR A 2 -13.20 -3.60 38.61
N PHE A 3 -13.21 -4.81 38.05
CA PHE A 3 -11.99 -5.56 37.73
C PHE A 3 -11.41 -5.07 36.41
N ILE A 4 -10.42 -4.17 36.47
CA ILE A 4 -9.63 -3.78 35.30
C ILE A 4 -8.66 -4.93 35.00
N ARG A 5 -8.94 -5.73 33.96
CA ARG A 5 -7.96 -6.68 33.41
C ARG A 5 -6.75 -5.90 32.94
N LYS A 6 -5.63 -6.06 33.63
CA LYS A 6 -4.31 -5.66 33.14
C LYS A 6 -4.01 -6.52 31.91
N VAL A 7 -4.10 -5.94 30.70
CA VAL A 7 -3.65 -6.60 29.47
C VAL A 7 -2.14 -6.82 29.60
N LYS A 8 -1.74 -8.06 29.86
CA LYS A 8 -0.32 -8.43 29.91
C LYS A 8 0.18 -8.52 28.48
N THR A 9 0.89 -7.49 28.00
CA THR A 9 1.59 -7.53 26.73
C THR A 9 2.74 -8.53 26.84
N SER A 10 2.56 -9.75 26.34
CA SER A 10 3.65 -10.71 26.23
C SER A 10 4.60 -10.22 25.14
N SER A 11 5.81 -9.81 25.50
CA SER A 11 6.81 -9.30 24.54
C SER A 11 7.07 -10.29 23.38
N GLY A 12 6.88 -11.60 23.59
CA GLY A 12 7.00 -12.61 22.53
C GLY A 12 5.97 -12.43 21.41
N ALA A 13 4.70 -12.16 21.76
CA ALA A 13 3.65 -11.93 20.77
C ALA A 13 3.88 -10.65 19.95
N THR A 14 4.49 -9.64 20.56
CA THR A 14 4.86 -8.39 19.87
C THR A 14 5.97 -8.61 18.85
N ILE A 15 6.98 -9.42 19.18
CA ILE A 15 8.12 -9.70 18.29
C ILE A 15 7.67 -10.52 17.10
N GLU A 16 6.91 -11.60 17.33
CA GLU A 16 6.41 -12.45 16.26
C GLU A 16 5.51 -11.65 15.31
N ALA A 17 4.55 -10.89 15.83
CA ALA A 17 3.68 -10.05 15.00
C ALA A 17 4.47 -9.02 14.18
N HIS A 18 5.48 -8.38 14.80
CA HIS A 18 6.33 -7.41 14.11
C HIS A 18 7.16 -8.07 12.99
N LEU A 19 7.74 -9.24 13.24
CA LEU A 19 8.51 -9.95 12.24
C LEU A 19 7.61 -10.43 11.10
N THR A 20 6.42 -10.93 11.40
CA THR A 20 5.44 -11.35 10.38
C THR A 20 5.08 -10.20 9.45
N ILE A 21 4.73 -9.01 9.98
CA ILE A 21 4.34 -7.88 9.14
C ILE A 21 5.51 -7.35 8.31
N VAL A 22 6.73 -7.31 8.87
CA VAL A 22 7.93 -6.86 8.14
C VAL A 22 8.31 -7.85 7.05
N LEU A 23 8.29 -9.16 7.32
CA LEU A 23 8.59 -10.19 6.32
C LEU A 23 7.55 -10.21 5.20
N ALA A 24 6.25 -10.11 5.53
CA ALA A 24 5.19 -10.01 4.54
C ALA A 24 5.38 -8.77 3.65
N SER A 25 5.63 -7.61 4.26
CA SER A 25 5.88 -6.36 3.53
C SER A 25 7.09 -6.46 2.60
N LEU A 26 8.17 -7.09 3.08
CA LEU A 26 9.38 -7.30 2.29
C LEU A 26 9.14 -8.27 1.11
N ALA A 27 8.40 -9.36 1.34
CA ALA A 27 8.04 -10.32 0.29
C ALA A 27 7.20 -9.67 -0.81
N VAL A 28 6.22 -8.85 -0.43
CA VAL A 28 5.40 -8.07 -1.36
C VAL A 28 6.27 -7.08 -2.14
N ALA A 29 7.13 -6.31 -1.47
CA ALA A 29 8.01 -5.35 -2.12
C ALA A 29 8.97 -6.02 -3.13
N ARG A 30 9.54 -7.17 -2.77
CA ARG A 30 10.39 -7.98 -3.66
C ARG A 30 9.61 -8.51 -4.86
N ARG A 31 8.39 -9.01 -4.65
CA ARG A 31 7.52 -9.49 -5.73
C ARG A 31 7.16 -8.39 -6.72
N ILE A 32 6.79 -7.21 -6.22
CA ILE A 32 6.48 -6.04 -7.05
C ILE A 32 7.71 -5.63 -7.86
N GLY A 33 8.88 -5.50 -7.23
CA GLY A 33 10.11 -5.16 -7.92
C GLY A 33 10.49 -6.17 -9.00
N ARG A 34 10.30 -7.47 -8.74
CA ARG A 34 10.58 -8.55 -9.70
C ARG A 34 9.66 -8.54 -10.91
N LEU A 35 8.37 -8.27 -10.72
CA LEU A 35 7.39 -8.26 -11.81
C LEU A 35 7.47 -6.98 -12.65
N THR A 36 7.76 -5.85 -12.02
CA THR A 36 7.70 -4.53 -12.67
C THR A 36 9.06 -4.01 -13.16
N GLY A 37 10.16 -4.58 -12.66
CA GLY A 37 11.52 -4.13 -12.98
C GLY A 37 11.89 -2.76 -12.42
N VAL A 38 11.02 -2.14 -11.61
CA VAL A 38 11.26 -0.82 -11.00
C VAL A 38 11.43 -0.93 -9.49
N SER A 39 12.21 0.00 -8.90
CA SER A 39 12.37 0.05 -7.45
C SER A 39 11.05 0.37 -6.75
N ILE A 40 10.85 -0.18 -5.55
CA ILE A 40 9.61 0.06 -4.78
C ILE A 40 9.36 1.55 -4.51
N LYS A 41 10.44 2.33 -4.32
CA LYS A 41 10.37 3.79 -4.16
C LYS A 41 9.80 4.46 -5.41
N ARG A 42 10.24 4.06 -6.61
CA ARG A 42 9.75 4.59 -7.88
C ARG A 42 8.31 4.14 -8.13
N PHE A 43 8.01 2.87 -7.84
CA PHE A 43 6.65 2.32 -7.93
C PHE A 43 5.65 3.13 -7.07
N VAL A 44 5.94 3.35 -5.79
CA VAL A 44 5.07 4.13 -4.89
C VAL A 44 4.95 5.59 -5.33
N ARG A 45 6.04 6.22 -5.81
CA ARG A 45 5.98 7.60 -6.33
C ARG A 45 5.12 7.73 -7.57
N ASN A 46 5.21 6.73 -8.46
CA ASN A 46 4.46 6.67 -9.70
C ASN A 46 2.95 6.47 -9.46
N LEU A 47 2.57 5.70 -8.43
CA LEU A 47 1.17 5.47 -8.07
C LEU A 47 0.59 6.54 -7.13
N ARG A 48 1.41 7.25 -6.36
CA ARG A 48 0.96 8.32 -5.45
C ARG A 48 -0.01 9.35 -6.08
N PRO A 49 0.24 9.87 -7.30
CA PRO A 49 -0.67 10.85 -7.91
C PRO A 49 -1.95 10.23 -8.47
N ILE A 50 -1.99 8.91 -8.66
CA ILE A 50 -3.15 8.18 -9.19
C ILE A 50 -4.08 7.88 -8.01
N ARG A 51 -4.75 8.93 -7.53
CA ARG A 51 -5.80 8.82 -6.51
C ARG A 51 -7.05 9.47 -7.06
N SER A 52 -8.14 8.71 -7.07
CA SER A 52 -9.47 9.28 -7.22
C SER A 52 -9.70 10.19 -6.01
N GLY A 53 -9.91 11.48 -6.25
CA GLY A 53 -10.04 12.49 -5.21
C GLY A 53 -11.21 13.42 -5.50
N ILE A 54 -11.82 13.93 -4.44
CA ILE A 54 -12.79 15.02 -4.57
C ILE A 54 -11.99 16.33 -4.56
N ILE A 55 -12.01 17.06 -5.67
CA ILE A 55 -11.38 18.37 -5.79
C ILE A 55 -12.45 19.42 -5.51
N THR A 56 -12.25 20.24 -4.47
CA THR A 56 -13.14 21.35 -4.17
C THR A 56 -12.68 22.59 -4.93
N LEU A 57 -13.47 23.04 -5.91
CA LEU A 57 -13.20 24.25 -6.69
C LEU A 57 -14.39 25.21 -6.54
N ASN A 58 -14.15 26.44 -6.12
CA ASN A 58 -15.20 27.44 -5.85
C ASN A 58 -16.34 26.93 -4.94
N GLY A 59 -16.02 26.09 -3.94
CA GLY A 59 -17.01 25.53 -3.01
C GLY A 59 -17.85 24.38 -3.59
N LYS A 60 -17.58 23.93 -4.83
CA LYS A 60 -18.25 22.78 -5.43
C LYS A 60 -17.27 21.60 -5.50
N GLU A 61 -17.76 20.43 -5.09
CA GLU A 61 -17.00 19.18 -5.11
C GLU A 61 -17.06 18.56 -6.51
N TYR A 62 -15.89 18.29 -7.09
CA TYR A 62 -15.75 17.60 -8.36
C TYR A 62 -15.03 16.28 -8.13
N ALA A 63 -15.63 15.16 -8.53
CA ALA A 63 -14.95 13.88 -8.56
C ALA A 63 -13.90 13.90 -9.67
N ALA A 64 -12.62 13.88 -9.30
CA ALA A 64 -11.54 13.71 -10.26
C ALA A 64 -11.31 12.24 -10.50
N GLU A 65 -11.65 11.78 -11.71
CA GLU A 65 -11.24 10.47 -12.17
C GLU A 65 -9.71 10.46 -12.35
N PRO A 66 -9.02 9.43 -11.85
CA PRO A 66 -7.58 9.36 -11.96
C PRO A 66 -7.17 9.06 -13.40
N GLU A 67 -6.53 10.01 -14.07
CA GLU A 67 -5.85 9.75 -15.34
C GLU A 67 -4.62 8.85 -15.09
N VAL A 68 -4.66 7.62 -15.61
CA VAL A 68 -3.56 6.66 -15.51
C VAL A 68 -2.70 6.74 -16.80
N PRO A 69 -1.45 7.22 -16.73
CA PRO A 69 -0.57 7.26 -17.89
C PRO A 69 -0.31 5.85 -18.47
N LYS A 70 -0.15 5.74 -19.80
CA LYS A 70 0.05 4.45 -20.50
C LYS A 70 1.21 3.62 -19.96
N ASP A 71 2.28 4.27 -19.51
CA ASP A 71 3.44 3.61 -18.91
C ASP A 71 3.10 2.92 -17.58
N ILE A 72 2.22 3.53 -16.79
CA ILE A 72 1.70 2.94 -15.54
C ILE A 72 0.78 1.77 -15.87
N HIS A 73 0.00 1.86 -16.94
CA HIS A 73 -0.89 0.79 -17.36
C HIS A 73 -0.11 -0.50 -17.68
N LYS A 74 1.03 -0.40 -18.39
CA LYS A 74 1.94 -1.54 -18.60
C LYS A 74 2.50 -2.10 -17.29
N LEU A 75 2.86 -1.24 -16.35
CA LEU A 75 3.34 -1.66 -15.03
C LEU A 75 2.27 -2.41 -14.23
N LEU A 76 1.00 -1.98 -14.33
CA LEU A 76 -0.14 -2.63 -13.67
C LEU A 76 -0.48 -3.98 -14.33
N GLN A 77 -0.41 -4.08 -15.66
CA GLN A 77 -0.59 -5.35 -16.38
C GLN A 77 0.45 -6.41 -15.97
N ASN A 78 1.70 -6.02 -15.75
CA ASN A 78 2.75 -6.91 -15.26
C ASN A 78 2.49 -7.45 -13.85
N LEU A 79 1.62 -6.78 -13.07
CA LEU A 79 1.18 -7.25 -11.74
C LEU A 79 -0.03 -8.19 -11.82
N GLN A 80 -0.93 -7.99 -12.78
CA GLN A 80 -2.13 -8.82 -12.99
C GLN A 80 -1.82 -10.25 -13.48
N SER A 81 -0.61 -10.49 -13.99
CA SER A 81 -0.18 -11.82 -14.47
C SER A 81 0.29 -12.77 -13.34
N GLY A 82 0.29 -12.33 -12.09
CA GLY A 82 0.45 -13.22 -10.93
C GLY A 82 -0.91 -13.82 -10.55
N HIS A 83 -1.06 -15.12 -10.75
CA HIS A 83 -2.21 -15.94 -10.31
C HIS A 83 -2.63 -15.62 -8.87
#